data_AF-A0A950TBM8-F1
#
_entry.id   AF-A0A950TBM8-F1
#
_cell.length_a   1.000
_cell.length_b   1.000
_cell.length_c   1.000
_cell.angle_alpha   90.00
_cell.angle_beta   90.00
_cell.angle_gamma   90.00
#
_symmetry.space_group_name_H-M   'P 1'
#
loop_
_entity.id
_entity.type
_entity.pdbx_description
1 polymer ?
#
loop_
_entity_poly.entity_id
_entity_poly.type
_entity_poly.pdbx_seq_one_letter_code
_entity_poly.pdbx_strand_id
1 'polypeptide(L)'
;MIDAIKSMQQAQNPVIDTGSLREDFIVMLRNAVQAVSGPYMGFMLNMIGVIINHPEIYRVFYDQVVAPRFQQLAQMIQRAQTRGEIRRDIDVNEIIGLLAGPMWYHLLLGASNMASTPVVPERIVDVILQGLAYQERPEGGGAA
;
A
#
# COMPACT_ATOMS: atom_id res chain seq x y z
N MET A 1 3.87 5.27 -24.83
CA MET A 1 3.78 5.42 -23.36
C MET A 1 2.34 5.40 -22.88
N ILE A 2 1.46 6.26 -23.40
CA ILE A 2 0.02 6.24 -23.08
C ILE A 2 -0.63 4.87 -23.35
N ASP A 3 -0.32 4.22 -24.47
CA ASP A 3 -0.89 2.90 -24.77
C ASP A 3 -0.36 1.80 -23.84
N ALA A 4 0.89 1.93 -23.38
CA ALA A 4 1.44 1.04 -22.36
C ALA A 4 0.73 1.25 -21.01
N ILE A 5 0.47 2.50 -20.62
CA ILE A 5 -0.33 2.83 -19.42
C ILE A 5 -1.73 2.21 -19.51
N LYS A 6 -2.40 2.33 -20.67
CA LYS A 6 -3.72 1.73 -20.88
C LYS A 6 -3.69 0.20 -20.81
N SER A 7 -2.65 -0.45 -21.32
CA SER A 7 -2.52 -1.91 -21.22
C SER A 7 -2.32 -2.43 -19.79
N MET A 8 -1.80 -1.61 -18.86
CA MET A 8 -1.64 -2.00 -17.46
C MET A 8 -2.96 -2.14 -16.73
N GLN A 9 -3.98 -1.39 -17.17
CA GLN A 9 -5.30 -1.44 -16.56
C GLN A 9 -6.01 -2.79 -16.79
N GLN A 10 -5.60 -3.55 -17.82
CA GLN A 10 -6.20 -4.83 -18.17
C GLN A 10 -5.80 -5.99 -17.25
N ALA A 11 -4.82 -5.80 -16.35
CA ALA A 11 -4.60 -6.70 -15.24
C ALA A 11 -5.68 -6.44 -14.17
N GLN A 12 -6.80 -7.16 -14.30
CA GLN A 12 -7.91 -7.11 -13.35
C GLN A 12 -7.39 -7.23 -11.92
N ASN A 13 -7.60 -6.20 -11.11
CA ASN A 13 -7.35 -6.29 -9.68
C ASN A 13 -8.63 -6.75 -9.03
N PRO A 14 -8.72 -8.02 -8.62
CA PRO A 14 -9.93 -8.51 -7.99
C PRO A 14 -10.21 -7.64 -6.77
N VAL A 15 -11.50 -7.39 -6.53
CA VAL A 15 -11.94 -6.76 -5.29
C VAL A 15 -11.48 -7.65 -4.14
N ILE A 16 -10.81 -7.04 -3.17
CA ILE A 16 -10.31 -7.70 -1.96
C ILE A 16 -11.30 -7.35 -0.86
N ASP A 17 -11.97 -8.36 -0.32
CA ASP A 17 -12.91 -8.22 0.80
C ASP A 17 -13.06 -9.56 1.51
N THR A 18 -12.08 -9.92 2.32
CA THR A 18 -12.08 -11.14 3.15
C THR A 18 -12.93 -10.99 4.41
N GLY A 19 -13.40 -9.78 4.71
CA GLY A 19 -14.08 -9.44 5.95
C GLY A 19 -13.16 -9.06 7.12
N SER A 20 -11.83 -9.09 6.90
CA SER A 20 -10.80 -8.68 7.86
C SER A 20 -9.86 -7.68 7.21
N LEU A 21 -9.75 -6.47 7.78
CA LEU A 21 -8.85 -5.44 7.25
C LEU A 21 -7.40 -5.92 7.20
N ARG A 22 -7.00 -6.68 8.23
CA ARG A 22 -5.64 -7.23 8.33
C ARG A 22 -5.33 -8.14 7.14
N GLU A 23 -6.20 -9.10 6.86
CA GLU A 23 -6.01 -10.04 5.76
C GLU A 23 -6.10 -9.33 4.41
N ASP A 24 -7.01 -8.38 4.28
CA ASP A 24 -7.15 -7.56 3.08
C ASP A 24 -5.87 -6.76 2.76
N PHE A 25 -5.27 -6.13 3.76
CA PHE A 25 -4.00 -5.41 3.62
C PHE A 25 -2.84 -6.35 3.30
N ILE A 26 -2.78 -7.53 3.92
CA ILE A 26 -1.74 -8.53 3.63
C ILE A 26 -1.82 -8.99 2.17
N VAL A 27 -3.01 -9.33 1.68
CA VAL A 27 -3.22 -9.72 0.27
C VAL A 27 -2.77 -8.60 -0.65
N MET A 28 -3.14 -7.36 -0.34
CA MET A 28 -2.76 -6.22 -1.18
C MET A 28 -1.24 -5.99 -1.22
N LEU A 29 -0.58 -6.01 -0.07
CA LEU A 29 0.87 -5.84 -0.01
C LEU A 29 1.62 -6.99 -0.68
N ARG A 30 1.16 -8.23 -0.55
CA ARG A 30 1.74 -9.38 -1.28
C ARG A 30 1.65 -9.17 -2.79
N ASN A 31 0.48 -8.75 -3.29
CA ASN A 31 0.29 -8.44 -4.71
C ASN A 31 1.20 -7.28 -5.16
N ALA A 32 1.36 -6.26 -4.33
CA ALA A 32 2.24 -5.13 -4.61
C ALA A 32 3.72 -5.56 -4.65
N VAL A 33 4.18 -6.37 -3.69
CA VAL A 33 5.55 -6.93 -3.63
C VAL A 33 5.86 -7.78 -4.86
N GLN A 34 4.93 -8.63 -5.28
CA GLN A 34 5.08 -9.42 -6.51
C GLN A 34 5.16 -8.53 -7.75
N ALA A 35 4.30 -7.51 -7.85
CA ALA A 35 4.33 -6.57 -8.97
C ALA A 35 5.67 -5.83 -9.07
N VAL A 36 6.23 -5.37 -7.95
CA VAL A 36 7.54 -4.68 -7.94
C VAL A 36 8.74 -5.63 -8.09
N SER A 37 8.55 -6.95 -8.08
CA SER A 37 9.63 -7.91 -8.30
C SER A 37 9.76 -8.35 -9.76
N GLY A 38 8.87 -7.89 -10.65
CA GLY A 38 8.81 -8.26 -12.07
C GLY A 38 9.24 -7.15 -13.03
N PRO A 39 9.06 -7.35 -14.36
CA PRO A 39 9.35 -6.36 -15.40
C PRO A 39 8.66 -5.00 -15.20
N TYR A 40 7.58 -5.00 -14.42
CA TYR A 40 6.80 -3.84 -14.01
C TYR A 40 7.63 -2.83 -13.18
N MET A 41 8.65 -3.30 -12.45
CA MET A 41 9.54 -2.49 -11.61
C MET A 41 10.25 -1.38 -12.39
N GLY A 42 11.01 -1.77 -13.42
CA GLY A 42 11.77 -0.83 -14.24
C GLY A 42 10.86 0.14 -14.98
N PHE A 43 9.69 -0.31 -15.40
CA PHE A 43 8.70 0.56 -16.03
C PHE A 43 8.16 1.62 -15.07
N MET A 44 7.81 1.25 -13.83
CA MET A 44 7.34 2.20 -12.81
C MET A 44 8.40 3.25 -12.48
N LEU A 45 9.66 2.83 -12.29
CA LEU A 45 10.78 3.75 -12.03
C LEU A 45 11.00 4.75 -13.18
N ASN A 46 10.99 4.26 -14.42
CA ASN A 46 11.07 5.12 -15.60
C ASN A 46 9.89 6.10 -15.66
N MET A 47 8.69 5.63 -15.33
CA MET A 47 7.50 6.48 -15.39
C MET A 47 7.51 7.58 -14.33
N ILE A 48 8.01 7.31 -13.12
CA ILE A 48 8.21 8.34 -12.09
C ILE A 48 9.10 9.47 -12.61
N GLY A 49 10.19 9.14 -13.30
CA GLY A 49 11.07 10.14 -13.91
C GLY A 49 10.38 11.00 -14.98
N VAL A 50 9.41 10.43 -15.69
CA VAL A 50 8.67 11.13 -16.77
C VAL A 50 7.53 11.99 -16.22
N ILE A 51 6.70 11.46 -15.33
CA ILE A 51 5.48 12.16 -14.87
C ILE A 51 5.77 13.45 -14.11
N ILE A 52 6.98 13.61 -13.54
CA ILE A 52 7.39 14.83 -12.84
C ILE A 52 7.40 16.06 -13.76
N ASN A 53 7.78 15.89 -15.02
CA ASN A 53 7.92 17.00 -15.98
C ASN A 53 6.81 17.04 -17.04
N HIS A 54 5.87 16.08 -17.01
CA HIS A 54 4.85 15.89 -18.03
C HIS A 54 3.45 15.73 -17.41
N PRO A 55 2.77 16.84 -17.05
CA PRO A 55 1.47 16.82 -16.37
C PRO A 55 0.37 16.05 -17.12
N GLU A 56 0.40 16.07 -18.45
CA GLU A 56 -0.51 15.32 -19.32
C GLU A 56 -0.32 13.81 -19.19
N ILE A 57 0.93 13.35 -19.05
CA ILE A 57 1.25 11.94 -18.82
C ILE A 57 0.90 11.56 -17.38
N TYR A 58 1.18 12.43 -16.41
CA TYR A 58 0.78 12.25 -15.01
C TYR A 58 -0.73 12.03 -14.90
N ARG A 59 -1.54 12.86 -15.57
CA ARG A 59 -3.01 12.74 -15.51
C ARG A 59 -3.50 11.38 -16.01
N VAL A 60 -2.99 10.94 -17.17
CA VAL A 60 -3.35 9.62 -17.72
C VAL A 60 -2.88 8.50 -16.79
N PHE A 61 -1.66 8.59 -16.27
CA PHE A 61 -1.15 7.60 -15.32
C PHE A 61 -1.97 7.56 -14.03
N TYR A 62 -2.31 8.72 -13.47
CA TYR A 62 -3.11 8.82 -12.26
C TYR A 62 -4.50 8.21 -12.48
N ASP A 63 -5.22 8.65 -13.52
CA ASP A 63 -6.60 8.23 -13.78
C ASP A 63 -6.69 6.73 -14.07
N GLN A 64 -5.70 6.16 -14.79
CA GLN A 64 -5.76 4.78 -15.26
C GLN A 64 -5.11 3.78 -14.30
N VAL A 65 -4.12 4.19 -13.51
CA VAL A 65 -3.31 3.28 -12.67
C VAL A 65 -3.46 3.56 -11.18
N VAL A 66 -3.35 4.83 -10.77
CA VAL A 66 -3.32 5.20 -9.35
C VAL A 66 -4.72 5.26 -8.75
N ALA A 67 -5.62 6.02 -9.37
CA ALA A 67 -6.96 6.29 -8.86
C ALA A 67 -7.79 5.01 -8.62
N PRO A 68 -7.83 4.01 -9.52
CA PRO A 68 -8.60 2.79 -9.28
C PRO A 68 -8.12 2.01 -8.05
N ARG A 69 -6.80 1.97 -7.84
CA ARG A 69 -6.20 1.31 -6.66
C ARG A 69 -6.53 2.05 -5.38
N PHE A 70 -6.45 3.38 -5.41
CA PHE A 70 -6.73 4.22 -4.24
C PHE A 70 -8.22 4.17 -3.89
N GLN A 71 -9.10 4.10 -4.88
CA GLN A 71 -10.55 3.90 -4.65
C GLN A 71 -10.84 2.54 -3.99
N GLN A 72 -10.21 1.46 -4.44
CA GLN A 72 -10.36 0.14 -3.81
C GLN A 72 -9.87 0.15 -2.36
N LEU A 73 -8.71 0.76 -2.10
CA LEU A 73 -8.18 0.96 -0.76
C LEU A 73 -9.11 1.78 0.13
N ALA A 74 -9.61 2.89 -0.40
CA ALA A 74 -10.51 3.76 0.33
C ALA A 74 -11.79 3.02 0.74
N GLN A 75 -12.39 2.26 -0.17
CA GLN A 75 -13.56 1.44 0.13
C GLN A 75 -13.26 0.39 1.21
N MET A 76 -12.13 -0.28 1.13
CA MET A 76 -11.69 -1.27 2.13
C MET A 76 -11.53 -0.65 3.53
N ILE A 77 -10.85 0.49 3.61
CA ILE A 77 -10.63 1.24 4.86
C ILE A 77 -11.97 1.72 5.44
N GLN A 78 -12.85 2.26 4.61
CA GLN A 78 -14.18 2.72 5.02
C GLN A 78 -15.04 1.56 5.56
N ARG A 79 -14.99 0.38 4.94
CA ARG A 79 -15.67 -0.83 5.46
C ARG A 79 -15.12 -1.20 6.83
N ALA A 80 -13.80 -1.22 7.01
CA ALA A 80 -13.19 -1.54 8.29
C ALA A 80 -13.48 -0.51 9.40
N GLN A 81 -13.49 0.78 9.07
CA GLN A 81 -13.95 1.84 9.97
C GLN A 81 -15.43 1.64 10.36
N THR A 82 -16.27 1.22 9.43
CA THR A 82 -17.68 0.91 9.70
C THR A 82 -17.81 -0.27 10.65
N ARG A 83 -17.02 -1.34 10.45
CA ARG A 83 -16.96 -2.53 11.32
C ARG A 83 -16.30 -2.27 12.69
N GLY A 84 -15.61 -1.14 12.86
CA GLY A 84 -14.93 -0.77 14.10
C GLY A 84 -13.58 -1.44 14.29
N GLU A 85 -12.98 -1.98 13.23
CA GLU A 85 -11.63 -2.58 13.28
C GLU A 85 -10.52 -1.55 13.44
N ILE A 86 -10.76 -0.31 12.98
CA ILE A 86 -9.82 0.82 13.08
C ILE A 86 -10.56 2.10 13.46
N ARG A 87 -9.82 3.04 14.06
CA ARG A 87 -10.34 4.35 14.49
C ARG A 87 -10.78 5.20 13.29
N ARG A 88 -11.85 5.97 13.48
CA ARG A 88 -12.54 6.74 12.42
C ARG A 88 -12.03 8.16 12.21
N ASP A 89 -11.17 8.61 13.11
CA ASP A 89 -10.56 9.93 13.12
C ASP A 89 -9.24 10.02 12.35
N ILE A 90 -8.71 8.89 11.87
CA ILE A 90 -7.60 8.88 10.90
C ILE A 90 -8.18 8.98 9.50
N ASP A 91 -7.63 9.90 8.70
CA ASP A 91 -8.02 10.07 7.30
C ASP A 91 -7.66 8.85 6.46
N VAL A 92 -8.54 8.51 5.53
CA VAL A 92 -8.36 7.35 4.63
C VAL A 92 -7.08 7.48 3.82
N ASN A 93 -6.74 8.68 3.34
CA ASN A 93 -5.52 8.89 2.54
C ASN A 93 -4.26 8.79 3.38
N GLU A 94 -4.33 9.14 4.67
CA GLU A 94 -3.22 8.95 5.61
C GLU A 94 -2.90 7.45 5.79
N ILE A 95 -3.93 6.63 5.96
CA ILE A 95 -3.78 5.16 6.04
C ILE A 95 -3.20 4.60 4.75
N ILE A 96 -3.68 5.06 3.59
CA ILE A 96 -3.12 4.68 2.28
C ILE A 96 -1.64 5.06 2.20
N GLY A 97 -1.27 6.26 2.65
CA GLY A 97 0.12 6.72 2.69
C GLY A 97 1.00 5.85 3.57
N LEU A 98 0.52 5.47 4.75
CA LEU A 98 1.23 4.56 5.68
C LEU A 98 1.43 3.17 5.08
N LEU A 99 0.46 2.67 4.31
CA LEU A 99 0.56 1.37 3.64
C LEU A 99 1.47 1.40 2.40
N ALA A 100 1.37 2.45 1.59
CA ALA A 100 2.13 2.59 0.35
C ALA A 100 3.58 3.05 0.56
N GLY A 101 3.84 3.83 1.61
CA GLY A 101 5.15 4.41 1.91
C GLY A 101 6.30 3.40 1.96
N PRO A 102 6.17 2.27 2.70
CA PRO A 102 7.19 1.22 2.71
C PRO A 102 7.46 0.67 1.31
N MET A 103 6.42 0.47 0.49
CA MET A 103 6.59 -0.02 -0.89
C MET A 103 7.38 0.98 -1.74
N TRP A 104 7.09 2.28 -1.62
CA TRP A 104 7.85 3.34 -2.29
C TRP A 104 9.29 3.42 -1.80
N TYR A 105 9.53 3.27 -0.50
CA TYR A 105 10.87 3.22 0.08
C TYR A 105 11.70 2.10 -0.55
N HIS A 106 11.15 0.87 -0.62
CA HIS A 106 11.84 -0.26 -1.22
C HIS A 106 12.01 -0.12 -2.74
N LEU A 107 10.99 0.40 -3.43
CA LEU A 107 11.03 0.63 -4.88
C LEU A 107 12.09 1.66 -5.27
N LEU A 108 12.13 2.82 -4.62
CA LEU A 108 12.99 3.94 -4.99
C LEU A 108 14.42 3.81 -4.45
N LEU A 109 14.57 3.30 -3.21
CA LEU A 109 15.86 3.28 -2.51
C LEU A 109 16.44 1.86 -2.37
N GLY A 110 15.64 0.83 -2.58
CA GLY A 110 16.06 -0.57 -2.45
C GLY A 110 16.75 -1.15 -3.68
N ALA A 111 16.67 -0.47 -4.84
CA ALA A 111 17.24 -0.95 -6.11
C ALA A 111 18.79 -0.92 -6.15
N SER A 112 19.44 -0.18 -5.25
CA SER A 112 20.89 0.07 -5.30
C SER A 112 21.72 -0.61 -4.21
N ASN A 113 21.16 -1.46 -3.33
CA ASN A 113 21.99 -2.06 -2.28
C ASN A 113 21.66 -3.52 -1.91
N MET A 114 22.73 -4.33 -1.92
CA MET A 114 22.84 -5.73 -1.54
C MET A 114 22.66 -5.93 -0.03
N ALA A 115 21.51 -5.58 0.55
CA ALA A 115 21.11 -5.94 1.92
C ALA A 115 19.66 -5.51 2.25
N SER A 116 18.81 -5.29 1.24
CA SER A 116 17.43 -4.86 1.50
C SER A 116 16.69 -5.96 2.27
N THR A 117 16.31 -5.65 3.52
CA THR A 117 15.47 -6.54 4.33
C THR A 117 14.23 -6.93 3.52
N PRO A 118 13.87 -8.22 3.45
CA PRO A 118 12.70 -8.66 2.73
C PRO A 118 11.47 -7.90 3.21
N VAL A 119 10.63 -7.44 2.27
CA VAL A 119 9.31 -6.91 2.62
C VAL A 119 8.49 -8.07 3.16
N VAL A 120 8.09 -7.99 4.43
CA VAL A 120 7.21 -8.96 5.07
C VAL A 120 5.85 -8.27 5.29
N PRO A 121 4.87 -8.48 4.41
CA PRO A 121 3.55 -7.84 4.47
C PRO A 121 2.89 -7.91 5.84
N GLU A 122 2.95 -9.07 6.50
CA GLU A 122 2.36 -9.31 7.81
C GLU A 122 2.92 -8.35 8.86
N ARG A 123 4.25 -8.17 8.89
CA ARG A 123 4.90 -7.28 9.85
C ARG A 123 4.52 -5.82 9.62
N ILE A 124 4.45 -5.39 8.37
CA ILE A 124 4.04 -4.02 8.02
C ILE A 124 2.61 -3.78 8.47
N VAL A 125 1.70 -4.71 8.15
CA VAL A 125 0.29 -4.59 8.53
C VAL A 125 0.13 -4.61 10.05
N ASP A 126 0.81 -5.53 10.74
CA ASP A 126 0.74 -5.62 12.21
C ASP A 126 1.23 -4.32 12.86
N VAL A 127 2.32 -3.73 12.37
CA VAL A 127 2.81 -2.43 12.85
C VAL A 127 1.83 -1.29 12.58
N ILE A 128 1.20 -1.26 11.39
CA ILE A 128 0.20 -0.22 11.06
C ILE A 128 -1.02 -0.34 11.98
N LEU A 129 -1.51 -1.56 12.22
CA LEU A 129 -2.71 -1.80 13.02
C LEU A 129 -2.47 -1.65 14.53
N GLN A 130 -1.28 -2.01 15.02
CA GLN A 130 -0.95 -1.95 16.45
C GLN A 130 -0.28 -0.62 16.85
N GLY A 131 0.28 0.10 15.88
CA GLY A 131 1.13 1.27 16.10
C GLY A 131 2.57 0.90 16.51
N LEU A 132 3.49 1.86 16.36
CA LEU A 132 4.91 1.70 16.72
C LEU A 132 5.22 2.02 18.17
N ALA A 133 4.38 2.82 18.83
CA ALA A 133 4.63 3.25 20.19
C ALA A 133 4.61 2.06 21.14
N TYR A 134 5.61 1.97 22.01
CA TYR A 134 5.59 1.00 23.10
C TYR A 134 4.37 1.27 23.99
N GLN A 135 3.53 0.25 24.17
CA GLN A 135 2.46 0.26 25.15
C GLN A 135 3.03 -0.40 26.41
N GLU A 136 3.17 0.36 27.50
CA GLU A 136 3.47 -0.23 28.81
C GLU A 136 2.40 -1.29 29.11
N ARG A 137 2.83 -2.53 29.34
CA ARG A 137 1.92 -3.60 29.75
C ARG A 137 1.37 -3.19 31.11
N PRO A 138 0.04 -3.18 31.33
CA PRO A 138 -0.49 -2.89 32.66
C PRO A 138 0.15 -3.89 33.62
N GLU A 139 0.86 -3.40 34.63
CA GLU A 139 1.39 -4.24 35.68
C GLU A 139 0.22 -5.04 36.25
N GLY A 140 0.30 -6.37 36.12
CA GLY A 140 -0.72 -7.27 36.61
C GLY A 140 -0.97 -6.94 38.07
N GLY A 141 -2.21 -6.55 38.38
CA GLY A 141 -2.64 -6.24 39.73
C GLY A 141 -2.15 -7.33 40.67
N GLY A 142 -1.24 -6.96 41.56
CA GLY A 142 -0.82 -7.80 42.66
C GLY A 142 -2.05 -8.22 43.44
N ALA A 143 -2.37 -9.50 43.38
CA ALA A 143 -3.22 -10.12 44.38
C ALA A 143 -2.46 -10.04 45.71
N ALA A 144 -2.91 -9.11 46.56
CA ALA A 144 -2.70 -9.15 48.00
C ALA A 144 -4.02 -9.58 48.64
#